data_AF-A0A958MNW5-F1
#
_entry.id   AF-A0A958MNW5-F1
#
_cell.length_a   1.000
_cell.length_b   1.000
_cell.length_c   1.000
_cell.angle_alpha   90.00
_cell.angle_beta   90.00
_cell.angle_gamma   90.00
#
_symmetry.space_group_name_H-M   'P 1'
#
loop_
_entity.id
_entity.type
_entity.pdbx_description
1 polymer ?
#
loop_
_entity_poly.entity_id
_entity_poly.type
_entity_poly.pdbx_seq_one_letter_code
_entity_poly.pdbx_strand_id
1 'polypeptide(L)'
;MKDQSHKRHIAKTITWRIVGTIDTIILSWIISGDPMTGLKIGLAEVITKMLLYYFHERAWFKINLSKDGEILESRKRHIAKTFTWRLIGTIDTMILAWIISGNPLTGLKIGFAEVVTKMLLYYLHERAWYK
;
A
#
# COMPACT_ATOMS: atom_id res chain seq x y z
N MET A 1 -8.33 -27.72 12.49
CA MET A 1 -7.74 -26.47 13.03
C MET A 1 -6.91 -25.64 12.02
N LYS A 2 -6.32 -26.21 10.95
CA LYS A 2 -5.62 -25.44 9.89
C LYS A 2 -6.50 -24.45 9.09
N ASP A 3 -7.81 -24.70 9.04
CA ASP A 3 -8.77 -23.95 8.20
C ASP A 3 -9.14 -22.57 8.78
N GLN A 4 -9.26 -22.49 10.12
CA GLN A 4 -9.56 -21.24 10.84
C GLN A 4 -8.47 -20.18 10.63
N SER A 5 -7.21 -20.60 10.54
CA SER A 5 -6.06 -19.71 10.29
C SER A 5 -6.11 -19.09 8.90
N HIS A 6 -6.26 -19.90 7.84
CA HIS A 6 -6.30 -19.39 6.47
C HIS A 6 -7.48 -18.44 6.22
N LYS A 7 -8.68 -18.81 6.68
CA LYS A 7 -9.88 -17.96 6.57
C LYS A 7 -9.69 -16.63 7.29
N ARG A 8 -9.09 -16.64 8.49
CA ARG A 8 -8.76 -15.41 9.24
C ARG A 8 -7.75 -14.54 8.49
N HIS A 9 -6.69 -15.11 7.91
CA HIS A 9 -5.69 -14.34 7.18
C HIS A 9 -6.25 -13.69 5.90
N ILE A 10 -7.09 -14.41 5.16
CA ILE A 10 -7.78 -13.86 3.99
C ILE A 10 -8.74 -12.73 4.42
N ALA A 11 -9.54 -12.95 5.46
CA ALA A 11 -10.45 -11.93 5.98
C ALA A 11 -9.71 -10.68 6.49
N LYS A 12 -8.59 -10.84 7.22
CA LYS A 12 -7.72 -9.74 7.64
C LYS A 12 -7.19 -8.95 6.44
N THR A 13 -6.77 -9.65 5.38
CA THR A 13 -6.25 -9.01 4.17
C THR A 13 -7.35 -8.19 3.48
N ILE A 14 -8.52 -8.77 3.26
CA ILE A 14 -9.65 -8.08 2.61
C ILE A 14 -10.09 -6.87 3.44
N THR A 15 -10.29 -7.04 4.75
CA THR A 15 -10.70 -5.95 5.63
C THR A 15 -9.67 -4.82 5.67
N TRP A 16 -8.37 -5.15 5.71
CA TRP A 16 -7.32 -4.13 5.63
C TRP A 16 -7.35 -3.36 4.30
N ARG A 17 -7.56 -4.06 3.17
CA ARG A 17 -7.67 -3.40 1.86
C ARG A 17 -8.84 -2.45 1.80
N ILE A 18 -9.99 -2.83 2.36
CA ILE A 18 -11.18 -1.96 2.41
C ILE A 18 -10.90 -0.73 3.28
N VAL A 19 -10.41 -0.92 4.50
CA VAL A 19 -10.12 0.17 5.44
C VAL A 19 -9.09 1.14 4.86
N GLY A 20 -7.99 0.63 4.31
CA GLY A 20 -6.94 1.47 3.72
C GLY A 20 -7.38 2.23 2.47
N THR A 21 -8.29 1.67 1.66
CA THR A 21 -8.83 2.36 0.48
C THR A 21 -9.80 3.46 0.89
N ILE A 22 -10.66 3.20 1.87
CA ILE A 22 -11.57 4.20 2.43
C ILE A 22 -10.78 5.35 3.06
N ASP A 23 -9.71 5.05 3.80
CA ASP A 23 -8.81 6.07 4.38
C ASP A 23 -8.25 7.00 3.29
N THR A 24 -7.67 6.43 2.21
CA THR A 24 -7.15 7.25 1.10
C THR A 24 -8.24 8.12 0.46
N ILE A 25 -9.45 7.59 0.24
CA ILE A 25 -10.57 8.36 -0.34
C ILE A 25 -10.96 9.52 0.58
N ILE A 26 -11.12 9.27 1.88
CA ILE A 26 -11.52 10.28 2.87
C ILE A 26 -10.44 11.34 3.02
N LEU A 27 -9.17 10.95 3.18
CA LEU A 27 -8.06 11.88 3.30
C LEU A 27 -7.92 12.75 2.04
N SER A 28 -8.01 12.12 0.88
CA SER A 28 -7.92 12.82 -0.39
C SER A 28 -9.08 13.79 -0.57
N TRP A 29 -10.30 13.42 -0.17
CA TRP A 29 -11.44 14.33 -0.16
C TRP A 29 -11.21 15.52 0.80
N ILE A 30 -10.86 15.26 2.06
CA ILE A 30 -10.66 16.33 3.05
C ILE A 30 -9.56 17.31 2.62
N ILE A 31 -8.46 16.81 2.06
CA ILE A 31 -7.30 17.63 1.68
C ILE A 31 -7.55 18.37 0.37
N SER A 32 -8.21 17.75 -0.61
CA SER A 32 -8.51 18.39 -1.91
C SER A 32 -9.75 19.28 -1.87
N GLY A 33 -10.65 19.07 -0.92
CA GLY A 33 -11.94 19.75 -0.81
C GLY A 33 -13.03 19.19 -1.74
N ASP A 34 -12.71 18.21 -2.59
CA ASP A 34 -13.63 17.64 -3.58
C ASP A 34 -13.78 16.11 -3.41
N PRO A 35 -15.00 15.60 -3.13
CA PRO A 35 -15.24 14.16 -3.03
C PRO A 35 -14.88 13.40 -4.30
N MET A 36 -15.09 14.00 -5.48
CA MET A 36 -14.83 13.34 -6.76
C MET A 36 -13.33 13.13 -6.97
N THR A 37 -12.52 14.12 -6.62
CA THR A 37 -11.06 14.01 -6.59
C THR A 37 -10.60 12.90 -5.64
N GLY A 38 -11.16 12.82 -4.43
CA GLY A 38 -10.83 11.76 -3.49
C GLY A 38 -11.15 10.36 -3.99
N LEU A 39 -12.30 10.18 -4.63
CA LEU A 39 -12.70 8.91 -5.24
C LEU A 39 -11.76 8.50 -6.39
N LYS A 40 -11.42 9.45 -7.27
CA LYS A 40 -10.48 9.21 -8.38
C LYS A 40 -9.11 8.76 -7.88
N ILE A 41 -8.58 9.41 -6.86
CA ILE A 41 -7.28 9.05 -6.26
C ILE A 41 -7.35 7.65 -5.65
N GLY A 42 -8.37 7.36 -4.84
CA GLY A 42 -8.51 6.05 -4.21
C GLY A 42 -8.65 4.89 -5.21
N LEU A 43 -9.43 5.08 -6.28
CA LEU A 43 -9.58 4.06 -7.34
C LEU A 43 -8.30 3.91 -8.16
N ALA A 44 -7.66 5.02 -8.53
CA ALA A 44 -6.38 4.98 -9.25
C ALA A 44 -5.32 4.23 -8.43
N GLU A 45 -5.22 4.53 -7.13
CA GLU A 45 -4.26 3.90 -6.24
C GLU A 45 -4.41 2.37 -6.19
N VAL A 46 -5.65 1.86 -6.12
CA VAL A 46 -5.88 0.41 -6.09
C VAL A 46 -5.33 -0.23 -7.37
N ILE A 47 -5.61 0.36 -8.53
CA ILE A 47 -5.18 -0.16 -9.83
C ILE A 47 -3.65 -0.04 -9.99
N THR A 48 -3.08 1.13 -9.71
CA THR A 48 -1.64 1.36 -9.87
C THR A 48 -0.82 0.52 -8.92
N LYS A 49 -1.20 0.43 -7.63
CA LYS A 49 -0.46 -0.38 -6.65
C LYS A 49 -0.50 -1.87 -6.99
N MET A 50 -1.58 -2.38 -7.57
CA MET A 50 -1.60 -3.77 -8.05
C MET A 50 -0.56 -4.00 -9.16
N LEU A 51 -0.52 -3.12 -10.17
CA LEU A 51 0.44 -3.22 -11.27
C LEU A 51 1.88 -3.03 -10.79
N LEU A 52 2.14 -1.98 -10.01
CA LEU A 52 3.45 -1.68 -9.47
C LEU A 52 3.97 -2.80 -8.57
N TYR A 53 3.11 -3.39 -7.74
CA TYR A 53 3.51 -4.50 -6.88
C TYR A 53 3.91 -5.73 -7.69
N TYR A 54 3.15 -6.05 -8.74
CA TYR A 54 3.51 -7.15 -9.65
C TYR A 54 4.87 -6.92 -10.31
N PHE A 55 5.12 -5.72 -10.84
CA PHE A 55 6.41 -5.39 -11.45
C PHE A 55 7.55 -5.35 -10.43
N HIS A 56 7.30 -4.85 -9.22
CA HIS A 56 8.27 -4.84 -8.12
C HIS A 56 8.69 -6.26 -7.75
N GLU A 57 7.74 -7.16 -7.56
CA GLU A 57 8.05 -8.57 -7.29
C GLU A 57 8.76 -9.24 -8.47
N ARG A 58 8.38 -8.93 -9.71
CA ARG A 58 9.10 -9.43 -10.91
C ARG A 58 10.52 -8.92 -11.01
N ALA A 59 10.77 -7.64 -10.69
CA ALA A 59 12.12 -7.09 -10.66
C ALA A 59 12.97 -7.78 -9.59
N TRP A 60 12.43 -7.95 -8.37
CA TRP A 60 13.11 -8.67 -7.29
C TRP A 60 13.30 -10.16 -7.54
N PHE A 61 12.46 -10.77 -8.37
CA PHE A 61 12.65 -12.14 -8.83
C PHE A 61 13.86 -12.24 -9.77
N LYS A 62 14.03 -11.25 -10.67
CA LYS A 62 15.17 -11.21 -11.61
C LYS A 62 16.50 -10.82 -10.95
N ILE A 63 16.47 -9.98 -9.91
CA ILE A 63 17.66 -9.52 -9.17
C ILE A 63 18.20 -10.63 -8.23
N ASN A 64 17.49 -11.75 -8.08
CA ASN A 64 18.01 -12.88 -7.31
C ASN A 64 19.26 -13.46 -7.97
N LEU A 65 20.40 -13.23 -7.32
CA LEU A 65 21.60 -14.03 -7.48
C LEU A 65 21.29 -15.45 -6.99
N SER A 66 20.93 -16.35 -7.90
CA SER A 66 21.08 -17.78 -7.64
C SER A 66 22.55 -18.05 -7.38
N LYS A 67 22.89 -18.45 -6.16
CA LYS A 67 24.08 -19.26 -5.94
C LYS A 67 23.64 -20.70 -6.23
N ASP A 68 24.15 -21.27 -7.32
CA ASP A 68 23.95 -22.68 -7.66
C ASP A 68 22.49 -23.10 -7.91
N GLY A 69 21.67 -22.20 -8.44
CA GLY A 69 20.28 -22.50 -8.84
C GLY A 69 19.24 -22.42 -7.72
N GLU A 70 19.65 -22.22 -6.46
CA GLU A 70 18.71 -22.07 -5.33
C GLU A 70 18.41 -20.59 -5.02
N ILE A 71 17.13 -20.29 -4.82
CA ILE A 71 16.67 -18.97 -4.38
C ILE A 71 16.96 -18.83 -2.88
N LEU A 72 18.01 -18.08 -2.54
CA LEU A 72 18.32 -17.76 -1.15
C LEU A 72 17.35 -16.70 -0.62
N GLU A 73 16.34 -17.13 0.15
CA GLU A 73 15.47 -16.23 0.92
C GLU A 73 16.25 -15.67 2.13
N SER A 74 16.85 -14.49 1.95
CA SER A 74 17.58 -13.79 3.01
C SER A 74 16.68 -12.80 3.76
N ARG A 75 16.80 -12.76 5.09
CA ARG A 75 16.15 -11.72 5.93
C ARG A 75 16.44 -10.29 5.42
N LYS A 76 17.64 -10.04 4.90
CA LYS A 76 18.03 -8.74 4.32
C LYS A 76 17.20 -8.38 3.08
N ARG A 77 16.85 -9.37 2.25
CA ARG A 77 16.03 -9.19 1.05
C ARG A 77 14.61 -8.79 1.41
N HIS A 78 13.97 -9.46 2.37
CA HIS A 78 12.60 -9.11 2.78
C HIS A 78 12.52 -7.70 3.38
N ILE A 79 13.53 -7.30 4.16
CA ILE A 79 13.64 -5.94 4.68
C ILE A 79 13.78 -4.95 3.51
N ALA A 80 14.69 -5.20 2.57
CA ALA A 80 14.88 -4.34 1.39
C ALA A 80 13.63 -4.24 0.51
N LYS A 81 12.93 -5.35 0.26
CA LYS A 81 11.62 -5.37 -0.44
C LYS A 81 10.59 -4.48 0.26
N THR A 82 10.53 -4.55 1.59
CA THR A 82 9.60 -3.74 2.39
C THR A 82 9.90 -2.25 2.26
N PHE A 83 11.16 -1.85 2.41
CA PHE A 83 11.57 -0.45 2.26
C PHE A 83 11.34 0.06 0.83
N THR A 84 11.75 -0.70 -0.18
CA THR A 84 11.58 -0.31 -1.59
C THR A 84 10.10 -0.19 -1.96
N TRP A 85 9.26 -1.13 -1.53
CA TRP A 85 7.82 -1.05 -1.74
C TRP A 85 7.20 0.16 -1.04
N ARG A 86 7.64 0.47 0.19
CA ARG A 86 7.15 1.63 0.92
C ARG A 86 7.46 2.93 0.20
N LEU A 87 8.65 3.08 -0.35
CA LEU A 87 9.04 4.26 -1.14
C LEU A 87 8.23 4.36 -2.44
N ILE A 88 8.19 3.28 -3.23
CA ILE A 88 7.48 3.26 -4.52
C ILE A 88 6.00 3.56 -4.33
N GLY A 89 5.34 2.90 -3.37
CA GLY A 89 3.92 3.09 -3.12
C GLY A 89 3.57 4.48 -2.61
N THR A 90 4.42 5.10 -1.80
CA THR A 90 4.21 6.49 -1.33
C THR A 90 4.42 7.49 -2.45
N ILE A 91 5.45 7.30 -3.29
CA ILE A 91 5.70 8.15 -4.46
C ILE A 91 4.54 8.05 -5.45
N ASP A 92 4.02 6.85 -5.71
CA ASP A 92 2.87 6.63 -6.57
C ASP A 92 1.64 7.42 -6.10
N THR A 93 1.25 7.31 -4.82
CA THR A 93 0.13 8.08 -4.27
C THR A 93 0.36 9.60 -4.40
N MET A 94 1.58 10.10 -4.14
CA MET A 94 1.89 11.53 -4.29
C MET A 94 1.75 12.00 -5.74
N ILE A 95 2.24 11.22 -6.70
CA ILE A 95 2.16 11.53 -8.13
C ILE A 95 0.72 11.49 -8.61
N LEU A 96 -0.04 10.45 -8.26
CA LEU A 96 -1.45 10.33 -8.62
C LEU A 96 -2.27 11.50 -8.05
N ALA A 97 -2.07 11.79 -6.77
CA ALA A 97 -2.76 12.89 -6.12
C ALA A 97 -2.38 14.24 -6.73
N TRP A 98 -1.12 14.46 -7.12
CA TRP A 98 -0.71 15.66 -7.85
C TRP A 98 -1.40 15.73 -9.22
N ILE A 99 -1.33 14.68 -10.03
CA ILE A 99 -1.90 14.67 -11.39
C ILE A 99 -3.41 14.91 -11.35
N ILE A 100 -4.11 14.27 -10.42
CA ILE A 100 -5.58 14.35 -10.34
C ILE A 100 -6.03 15.69 -9.74
N SER A 101 -5.35 16.19 -8.70
CA SER A 101 -5.72 17.47 -8.07
C SER A 101 -5.17 18.71 -8.80
N GLY A 102 -4.21 18.53 -9.70
CA GLY A 102 -3.48 19.61 -10.37
C GLY A 102 -2.49 20.37 -9.48
N ASN A 103 -2.37 20.02 -8.19
CA ASN A 103 -1.53 20.73 -7.23
C ASN A 103 -0.51 19.80 -6.53
N PRO A 104 0.80 20.03 -6.68
CA PRO A 104 1.82 19.19 -6.06
C PRO A 104 1.80 19.24 -4.52
N LEU A 105 1.40 20.36 -3.92
CA LEU A 105 1.25 20.48 -2.46
C LEU A 105 0.14 19.59 -1.92
N THR A 106 -0.95 19.45 -2.67
CA THR A 106 -2.05 18.53 -2.32
C THR A 106 -1.57 17.08 -2.35
N GLY A 107 -0.81 16.70 -3.38
CA GLY A 107 -0.23 15.36 -3.48
C GLY A 107 0.74 15.04 -2.34
N LEU A 108 1.60 16.00 -1.96
CA LEU A 108 2.52 15.84 -0.84
C LEU A 108 1.78 15.69 0.50
N LYS A 109 0.76 16.52 0.75
CA LYS A 109 -0.07 16.44 1.95
C LYS A 109 -0.79 15.10 2.08
N ILE A 110 -1.39 14.61 0.98
CA ILE A 110 -2.06 13.31 0.95
C ILE A 110 -1.06 12.18 1.21
N GLY A 111 0.09 12.18 0.52
CA GLY A 111 1.11 11.16 0.71
C GLY A 111 1.67 11.11 2.14
N PHE A 112 1.89 12.26 2.76
CA PHE A 112 2.34 12.33 4.15
C PHE A 112 1.24 11.88 5.13
N ALA A 113 0.01 12.36 4.95
CA ALA A 113 -1.12 11.97 5.77
C ALA A 113 -1.34 10.45 5.72
N GLU A 114 -1.36 9.88 4.51
CA GLU A 114 -1.51 8.44 4.28
C GLU A 114 -0.44 7.63 5.03
N VAL A 115 0.82 8.08 5.02
CA VAL A 115 1.89 7.35 5.70
C VAL A 115 1.59 7.24 7.19
N VAL A 116 1.17 8.34 7.81
CA VAL A 116 0.86 8.42 9.24
C VAL A 116 -0.43 7.67 9.58
N THR A 117 -1.52 7.92 8.85
CA THR A 117 -2.82 7.30 9.13
C THR A 117 -2.79 5.80 8.93
N LYS A 118 -2.18 5.29 7.85
CA LYS A 118 -2.10 3.84 7.62
C LYS A 118 -1.28 3.13 8.69
N MET A 119 -0.26 3.76 9.28
CA MET A 119 0.45 3.17 10.42
C MET A 119 -0.46 3.02 11.65
N LEU A 120 -1.21 4.07 11.99
CA LEU A 120 -2.15 4.05 13.13
C LEU A 120 -3.30 3.07 12.89
N LEU A 121 -3.94 3.14 11.72
CA LEU A 121 -5.06 2.27 11.35
C LEU A 121 -4.63 0.81 11.29
N TYR A 122 -3.43 0.51 10.77
CA TYR A 122 -2.94 -0.86 10.73
C TYR A 122 -2.75 -1.43 12.13
N TYR A 123 -2.17 -0.65 13.05
CA TYR A 123 -2.04 -1.06 14.45
C TYR A 123 -3.41 -1.32 15.09
N LEU A 124 -4.38 -0.41 14.92
CA LEU A 124 -5.73 -0.58 15.45
C LEU A 124 -6.44 -1.80 14.85
N HIS A 125 -6.27 -2.04 13.55
CA HIS A 125 -6.81 -3.20 12.85
C HIS A 125 -6.21 -4.50 13.40
N GLU A 126 -4.90 -4.59 13.54
CA GLU A 126 -4.24 -5.75 14.13
C GLU A 126 -4.69 -6.00 15.57
N ARG A 127 -4.86 -4.94 16.38
CA ARG A 127 -5.38 -5.05 17.76
C ARG A 127 -6.82 -5.51 17.80
N ALA A 128 -7.68 -5.04 16.91
CA ALA A 128 -9.07 -5.48 16.82
C ALA A 128 -9.15 -6.98 16.46
N TRP A 129 -8.26 -7.44 15.58
CA TRP A 129 -8.17 -8.84 15.19
C TRP A 129 -7.38 -9.72 16.16
N TYR A 130 -6.74 -9.20 17.20
CA TYR A 130 -5.91 -9.99 18.12
C TYR A 130 -6.73 -10.92 19.03
N LYS A 131 -8.03 -10.65 19.19
CA LYS A 131 -8.96 -11.50 19.95
C LYS A 131 -9.18 -12.87 19.30
#